data_AF-A0A2N2PUC6-F1
#
_entry.id   AF-A0A2N2PUC6-F1
#
_cell.length_a   1.000
_cell.length_b   1.000
_cell.length_c   1.000
_cell.angle_alpha   90.00
_cell.angle_beta   90.00
_cell.angle_gamma   90.00
#
_symmetry.space_group_name_H-M   'P 1'
#
loop_
_entity.id
_entity.type
_entity.pdbx_description
1 polymer ?
#
loop_
_entity_poly.entity_id
_entity_poly.type
_entity_poly.pdbx_seq_one_letter_code
_entity_poly.pdbx_strand_id
1 'polypeptide(L)'
;MRAHPLPFVAVATVLLLTLAITGLAFGQADVSFADQGAGQAGPLAPAPASTTVTLYLDPMADAYVSQVAPTTNFGSATRLDVQNLDGGEFPDDRRSYVGFDLSSIPKNATITSAAFKAYLFEAQGLSSVSIQLRRVTSSWADNSVT
;
A
#
# COMPACT_ATOMS: atom_id res chain seq x y z
N MET A 1 33.69 -17.51 -22.26
CA MET A 1 32.35 -17.24 -21.68
C MET A 1 32.13 -15.74 -21.78
N ARG A 2 31.15 -15.29 -22.57
CA ARG A 2 31.01 -13.89 -22.97
C ARG A 2 29.82 -13.30 -22.20
N ALA A 3 30.09 -12.42 -21.24
CA ALA A 3 29.05 -11.68 -20.54
C ALA A 3 28.47 -10.62 -21.48
N HIS A 4 27.15 -10.64 -21.68
CA HIS A 4 26.42 -9.57 -22.35
C HIS A 4 25.91 -8.58 -21.29
N PRO A 5 26.31 -7.30 -21.33
CA PRO A 5 25.74 -6.29 -20.46
C PRO A 5 24.36 -5.88 -21.00
N LEU A 6 23.31 -6.04 -20.20
CA LEU A 6 21.99 -5.49 -20.51
C LEU A 6 21.95 -4.00 -20.11
N PRO A 7 21.27 -3.15 -20.91
CA PRO A 7 21.33 -1.71 -20.75
C PRO A 7 20.53 -1.23 -19.53
N PHE A 8 21.15 -0.32 -18.76
CA PHE A 8 20.50 0.44 -17.71
C PHE A 8 19.41 1.32 -18.31
N VAL A 9 18.15 0.93 -18.11
CA VAL A 9 17.00 1.80 -18.33
C VAL A 9 16.55 2.30 -16.96
N ALA A 10 17.10 3.45 -16.57
CA ALA A 10 16.64 4.18 -15.41
C ALA A 10 15.28 4.81 -15.72
N VAL A 11 14.20 4.19 -15.25
CA VAL A 11 12.87 4.82 -15.22
C VAL A 11 12.57 5.13 -13.76
N ALA A 12 13.02 6.31 -13.34
CA ALA A 12 12.54 6.94 -12.13
C ALA A 12 11.10 7.39 -12.40
N THR A 13 10.11 6.81 -11.72
CA THR A 13 8.74 7.34 -11.79
C THR A 13 8.08 7.33 -10.42
N VAL A 14 7.98 8.54 -9.87
CA VAL A 14 7.18 8.92 -8.71
C VAL A 14 5.69 8.81 -9.08
N LEU A 15 4.87 8.23 -8.21
CA LEU A 15 3.46 7.90 -8.50
C LEU A 15 2.79 7.36 -7.22
N LEU A 16 1.51 7.57 -6.91
CA LEU A 16 0.69 8.78 -6.69
C LEU A 16 -0.59 8.17 -6.09
N LEU A 17 -0.77 8.24 -4.77
CA LEU A 17 -1.89 7.62 -4.05
C LEU A 17 -2.98 8.66 -3.77
N THR A 18 -3.99 8.83 -4.62
CA THR A 18 -5.05 9.83 -4.38
C THR A 18 -6.16 9.32 -3.44
N LEU A 19 -6.53 10.13 -2.44
CA LEU A 19 -7.48 9.81 -1.39
C LEU A 19 -8.52 10.93 -1.23
N ALA A 20 -9.81 10.64 -1.39
CA ALA A 20 -10.87 11.63 -1.18
C ALA A 20 -11.33 11.63 0.30
N ILE A 21 -11.26 12.79 0.97
CA ILE A 21 -11.77 12.99 2.33
C ILE A 21 -13.14 13.70 2.25
N THR A 22 -14.18 13.09 2.81
CA THR A 22 -15.52 13.70 2.93
C THR A 22 -15.66 14.40 4.28
N GLY A 23 -15.89 15.72 4.28
CA GLY A 23 -16.14 16.48 5.51
C GLY A 23 -17.63 16.44 5.91
N LEU A 24 -17.91 16.11 7.18
CA LEU A 24 -19.23 16.33 7.79
C LEU A 24 -19.33 17.80 8.20
N ALA A 25 -20.24 18.56 7.57
CA ALA A 25 -20.53 19.94 7.98
C ALA A 25 -21.40 19.93 9.25
N PHE A 26 -20.90 20.51 10.34
CA PHE A 26 -21.77 20.89 11.46
C PHE A 26 -22.59 22.11 11.04
N GLY A 27 -23.91 21.99 11.05
CA GLY A 27 -24.83 23.06 10.69
C GLY A 27 -24.74 24.23 11.68
N GLN A 28 -24.63 25.45 11.16
CA GLN A 28 -24.91 26.66 11.93
C GLN A 28 -26.40 26.68 12.31
N ALA A 29 -26.69 26.63 13.60
CA ALA A 29 -28.02 26.90 14.12
C ALA A 29 -28.15 28.41 14.31
N ASP A 30 -28.69 29.12 13.31
CA ASP A 30 -29.27 30.45 13.54
C ASP A 30 -30.79 30.30 13.55
N VAL A 31 -31.34 30.24 14.76
CA VAL A 31 -32.79 30.25 14.98
C VAL A 31 -33.24 31.72 14.97
N SER A 32 -33.84 32.16 13.86
CA SER A 32 -34.63 33.39 13.84
C SER A 32 -36.03 33.10 13.32
N PHE A 33 -37.04 33.34 14.15
CA PHE A 33 -38.45 33.21 13.79
C PHE A 33 -39.01 34.61 13.50
N ALA A 34 -39.31 34.88 12.23
CA ALA A 34 -40.30 35.88 11.83
C ALA A 34 -40.92 35.50 10.48
N ASP A 35 -42.24 35.44 10.48
CA ASP A 35 -43.18 35.08 9.40
C ASP A 35 -43.18 36.10 8.25
N GLN A 36 -43.11 35.65 6.99
CA GLN A 36 -43.96 36.09 5.86
C GLN A 36 -43.72 35.22 4.61
N GLY A 37 -44.82 34.75 4.02
CA GLY A 37 -44.84 33.91 2.82
C GLY A 37 -44.49 34.63 1.51
N ALA A 38 -43.55 34.05 0.78
CA ALA A 38 -43.50 33.85 -0.68
C ALA A 38 -42.26 32.98 -0.92
N GLY A 39 -42.41 31.86 -1.63
CA GLY A 39 -41.36 30.83 -1.78
C GLY A 39 -40.07 31.35 -2.39
N GLN A 40 -39.17 31.87 -1.56
CA GLN A 40 -37.75 31.99 -1.83
C GLN A 40 -37.16 30.61 -1.54
N ALA A 41 -36.88 29.84 -2.59
CA ALA A 41 -35.96 28.72 -2.46
C ALA A 41 -34.64 29.33 -1.99
N GLY A 42 -34.36 29.22 -0.69
CA GLY A 42 -33.11 29.71 -0.10
C GLY A 42 -31.93 29.18 -0.91
N PRO A 43 -30.83 29.96 -1.02
CA PRO A 43 -29.68 29.55 -1.82
C PRO A 43 -29.30 28.13 -1.43
N LEU A 44 -29.34 27.21 -2.41
CA LEU A 44 -28.93 25.82 -2.23
C LEU A 44 -27.55 25.85 -1.56
N ALA A 45 -27.47 25.32 -0.34
CA ALA A 45 -26.21 25.24 0.39
C ALA A 45 -25.17 24.61 -0.55
N PRO A 46 -23.96 25.19 -0.69
CA PRO A 46 -22.92 24.62 -1.55
C PRO A 46 -22.70 23.16 -1.17
N ALA A 47 -22.74 22.27 -2.15
CA ALA A 47 -22.44 20.86 -1.93
C ALA A 47 -21.03 20.74 -1.28
N PRO A 48 -20.84 19.85 -0.29
CA PRO A 48 -19.55 19.71 0.35
C PRO A 48 -18.48 19.35 -0.68
N ALA A 49 -17.47 20.21 -0.81
CA ALA A 49 -16.34 19.95 -1.69
C ALA A 49 -15.51 18.78 -1.12
N SER A 50 -15.27 17.76 -1.96
CA SER A 50 -14.38 16.66 -1.61
C SER A 50 -12.95 17.03 -1.96
N THR A 51 -12.03 16.89 -1.02
CA THR A 51 -10.60 17.13 -1.26
C THR A 51 -9.90 15.80 -1.48
N THR A 52 -9.15 15.71 -2.59
CA THR A 52 -8.29 14.57 -2.88
C THR A 52 -6.86 14.88 -2.45
N VAL A 53 -6.30 14.09 -1.54
CA VAL A 53 -4.91 14.20 -1.05
C VAL A 53 -4.07 13.03 -1.52
N THR A 54 -2.74 13.17 -1.55
CA THR A 54 -1.84 12.05 -1.81
C THR A 54 -0.95 11.73 -0.62
N LEU A 55 -0.91 10.46 -0.22
CA LEU A 55 -0.10 9.98 0.91
C LEU A 55 1.04 9.08 0.43
N TYR A 56 2.21 9.25 1.04
CA TYR A 56 3.37 8.39 0.85
C TYR A 56 3.64 7.67 2.17
N LEU A 57 3.72 6.35 2.12
CA LEU A 57 3.91 5.50 3.28
C LEU A 57 5.23 4.74 3.11
N ASP A 58 6.15 4.97 4.03
CA ASP A 58 7.37 4.18 4.14
C ASP A 58 7.07 2.88 4.90
N PRO A 59 7.73 1.76 4.53
CA PRO A 59 7.58 0.51 5.27
C PRO A 59 8.14 0.69 6.69
N MET A 60 7.41 0.17 7.68
CA MET A 60 7.80 0.21 9.09
C MET A 60 8.43 -1.09 9.59
N ALA A 61 8.25 -2.17 8.83
CA ALA A 61 8.65 -3.53 9.16
C ALA A 61 8.75 -4.32 7.85
N ASP A 62 9.73 -5.21 7.76
CA ASP A 62 9.94 -6.06 6.60
C ASP A 62 10.70 -7.32 6.99
N ALA A 63 10.30 -8.45 6.41
CA ALA A 63 10.95 -9.74 6.61
C ALA A 63 10.50 -10.69 5.51
N TYR A 64 11.23 -11.79 5.31
CA TYR A 64 10.71 -12.92 4.54
C TYR A 64 10.70 -14.18 5.40
N VAL A 65 9.92 -15.17 4.95
CA VAL A 65 9.93 -16.53 5.50
C VAL A 65 10.52 -17.48 4.48
N SER A 66 11.14 -18.55 4.97
CA SER A 66 11.72 -19.60 4.13
C SER A 66 11.21 -20.96 4.60
N GLN A 67 10.78 -21.77 3.64
CA GLN A 67 10.30 -23.13 3.89
C GLN A 67 11.35 -24.01 4.58
N VAL A 68 12.63 -23.84 4.23
CA VAL A 68 13.72 -24.66 4.81
C VAL A 68 14.23 -24.13 6.14
N ALA A 69 13.84 -22.91 6.53
CA ALA A 69 14.19 -22.28 7.80
C ALA A 69 12.95 -21.68 8.48
N PRO A 70 11.92 -22.49 8.80
CA PRO A 70 10.58 -22.02 9.20
C PRO A 70 10.50 -21.48 10.64
N THR A 71 11.62 -21.46 11.37
CA THR A 71 11.71 -20.87 12.71
C THR A 71 12.66 -19.67 12.75
N THR A 72 13.22 -19.29 11.60
CA THR A 72 14.18 -18.19 11.48
C THR A 72 13.44 -16.95 11.03
N ASN A 73 13.59 -15.87 11.81
CA ASN A 73 13.13 -14.56 11.39
C ASN A 73 14.20 -13.89 10.53
N PHE A 74 13.79 -13.34 9.38
CA PHE A 74 14.67 -12.65 8.44
C PHE A 74 14.46 -11.13 8.42
N GLY A 75 13.96 -10.52 9.50
CA GLY A 75 13.72 -9.07 9.55
C GLY A 75 14.98 -8.20 9.60
N SER A 76 16.16 -8.81 9.75
CA SER A 76 17.46 -8.13 9.61
C SER A 76 18.14 -8.38 8.27
N ALA A 77 17.48 -9.06 7.33
CA ALA A 77 18.02 -9.26 6.00
C ALA A 77 18.12 -7.93 5.25
N THR A 78 19.15 -7.77 4.42
CA THR A 78 19.33 -6.54 3.63
C THR A 78 18.50 -6.50 2.35
N ARG A 79 17.76 -7.59 2.06
CA ARG A 79 16.91 -7.75 0.88
C ARG A 79 15.71 -8.63 1.20
N LEU A 80 14.60 -8.31 0.54
CA LEU A 80 13.42 -9.17 0.47
C LEU A 80 13.61 -10.25 -0.58
N ASP A 81 13.11 -11.45 -0.30
CA ASP A 81 13.21 -12.61 -1.18
C ASP A 81 11.82 -13.20 -1.47
N VAL A 82 11.60 -13.50 -2.74
CA VAL A 82 10.41 -14.20 -3.24
C VAL A 82 10.90 -15.30 -4.14
N GLN A 83 10.67 -16.53 -3.69
CA GLN A 83 11.16 -17.72 -4.36
C GLN A 83 10.04 -18.75 -4.42
N ASN A 84 9.93 -19.40 -5.56
CA ASN A 84 9.18 -20.63 -5.71
C ASN A 84 10.11 -21.63 -6.39
N LEU A 85 10.79 -22.42 -5.56
CA LEU A 85 11.73 -23.45 -6.01
C LEU A 85 11.14 -24.81 -5.67
N ASP A 86 10.28 -25.28 -6.56
CA ASP A 86 9.67 -26.61 -6.48
C ASP A 86 10.47 -27.64 -7.30
N GLY A 87 10.68 -28.84 -6.76
CA GLY A 87 11.20 -29.98 -7.52
C GLY A 87 12.71 -30.02 -7.79
N GLY A 88 13.52 -29.15 -7.17
CA GLY A 88 14.99 -29.25 -7.14
C GLY A 88 15.51 -30.19 -6.04
N GLU A 89 16.82 -30.44 -6.01
CA GLU A 89 17.49 -31.18 -4.92
C GLU A 89 17.28 -30.51 -3.54
N PHE A 90 17.08 -29.19 -3.55
CA PHE A 90 16.82 -28.37 -2.36
C PHE A 90 15.61 -27.45 -2.60
N PRO A 91 14.38 -27.92 -2.36
CA PRO A 91 13.19 -27.08 -2.50
C PRO A 91 13.16 -26.00 -1.43
N ASP A 92 12.79 -24.77 -1.78
CA ASP A 92 12.69 -23.66 -0.84
C ASP A 92 11.73 -22.58 -1.37
N ASP A 93 10.53 -22.54 -0.84
CA ASP A 93 9.61 -21.42 -1.03
C ASP A 93 9.96 -20.26 -0.09
N ARG A 94 10.05 -19.05 -0.64
CA ARG A 94 10.24 -17.82 0.13
C ARG A 94 9.14 -16.81 -0.15
N ARG A 95 8.65 -16.17 0.92
CA ARG A 95 7.58 -15.15 0.84
C ARG A 95 7.97 -13.95 1.67
N SER A 96 7.94 -12.77 1.06
CA SER A 96 8.22 -11.50 1.71
C SER A 96 6.97 -10.87 2.31
N TYR A 97 7.16 -10.18 3.43
CA TYR A 97 6.18 -9.44 4.21
C TYR A 97 6.66 -8.00 4.36
N VAL A 98 5.75 -7.05 4.19
CA VAL A 98 6.02 -5.62 4.34
C VAL A 98 4.88 -4.99 5.12
N GLY A 99 5.19 -4.28 6.19
CA GLY A 99 4.24 -3.57 7.05
C GLY A 99 4.26 -2.06 6.79
N PHE A 100 3.09 -1.42 6.81
CA PHE A 100 2.93 0.02 6.62
C PHE A 100 2.08 0.61 7.75
N ASP A 101 2.40 1.83 8.19
CA ASP A 101 1.50 2.58 9.07
C ASP A 101 0.36 3.19 8.25
N LEU A 102 -0.87 2.80 8.56
CA LEU A 102 -2.07 3.34 7.94
C LEU A 102 -2.77 4.38 8.81
N SER A 103 -2.20 4.76 9.97
CA SER A 103 -2.77 5.73 10.91
C SER A 103 -2.99 7.12 10.30
N SER A 104 -2.22 7.45 9.26
CA SER A 104 -2.34 8.71 8.51
C SER A 104 -3.56 8.75 7.56
N ILE A 105 -4.17 7.61 7.27
CA ILE A 105 -5.37 7.50 6.43
C ILE A 105 -6.61 7.78 7.30
N PRO A 106 -7.40 8.82 7.03
CA PRO A 106 -8.63 9.07 7.80
C PRO A 106 -9.61 7.91 7.69
N LYS A 107 -10.27 7.57 8.80
CA LYS A 107 -11.18 6.41 8.92
C LYS A 107 -12.31 6.36 7.88
N ASN A 108 -12.75 7.51 7.39
CA ASN A 108 -13.85 7.64 6.42
C ASN A 108 -13.37 8.05 5.02
N ALA A 109 -12.08 7.88 4.73
CA ALA A 109 -11.54 8.27 3.43
C ALA A 109 -11.81 7.20 2.37
N THR A 110 -12.14 7.65 1.15
CA THR A 110 -12.34 6.77 -0.01
C THR A 110 -11.04 6.64 -0.79
N ILE A 111 -10.44 5.45 -0.76
CA ILE A 111 -9.21 5.13 -1.50
C ILE A 111 -9.56 4.97 -2.98
N THR A 112 -9.05 5.87 -3.83
CA THR A 112 -9.31 5.81 -5.28
C THR A 112 -8.34 4.92 -6.04
N SER A 113 -7.10 4.80 -5.54
CA SER A 113 -6.06 3.96 -6.11
C SER A 113 -5.10 3.52 -4.99
N ALA A 114 -4.31 2.47 -5.23
CA ALA A 114 -3.18 2.08 -4.40
C ALA A 114 -2.07 1.47 -5.26
N ALA A 115 -0.83 1.84 -4.99
CA ALA A 115 0.33 1.33 -5.71
C ALA A 115 1.43 0.92 -4.73
N PHE A 116 1.95 -0.28 -4.91
CA PHE A 116 3.16 -0.75 -4.24
C PHE A 116 4.34 -0.64 -5.20
N LYS A 117 5.49 -0.20 -4.67
CA LYS A 117 6.73 -0.08 -5.43
C LYS A 117 7.83 -0.84 -4.73
N ALA A 118 8.56 -1.63 -5.49
CA ALA A 118 9.76 -2.32 -5.05
C ALA A 118 10.85 -2.18 -6.11
N TYR A 119 12.09 -2.23 -5.65
CA TYR A 119 13.25 -2.31 -6.52
C TYR A 119 13.65 -3.76 -6.73
N LEU A 120 13.72 -4.21 -7.98
CA LEU A 120 14.23 -5.53 -8.30
C LEU A 120 15.76 -5.49 -8.29
N PHE A 121 16.36 -6.05 -7.25
CA PHE A 121 17.82 -6.12 -7.11
C PHE A 121 18.42 -7.22 -7.98
N GLU A 122 17.88 -8.43 -7.91
CA GLU A 122 18.28 -9.57 -8.72
C GLU A 122 17.06 -10.45 -9.05
N ALA A 123 17.15 -11.19 -10.14
CA ALA A 123 16.21 -12.24 -10.48
C ALA A 123 16.96 -13.39 -11.15
N GLN A 124 16.57 -14.61 -10.81
CA GLN A 124 17.13 -15.84 -11.36
C GLN A 124 16.03 -16.84 -11.62
N GLY A 125 16.27 -17.77 -12.54
CA GLY A 125 15.31 -18.77 -12.97
C GLY A 125 15.23 -18.88 -14.48
N LEU A 126 14.78 -20.04 -14.96
CA LEU A 126 14.63 -20.31 -16.38
C LEU A 126 13.28 -19.85 -16.95
N SER A 127 12.39 -19.37 -16.08
CA SER A 127 11.01 -19.03 -16.44
C SER A 127 10.58 -17.75 -15.75
N SER A 128 9.73 -16.98 -16.43
CA SER A 128 9.07 -15.83 -15.83
C SER A 128 8.09 -16.29 -14.75
N VAL A 129 8.14 -15.65 -13.59
CA VAL A 129 7.24 -15.89 -12.47
C VAL A 129 6.33 -14.70 -12.25
N SER A 130 5.08 -14.95 -11.87
CA SER A 130 4.14 -13.91 -11.47
C SER A 130 4.25 -13.65 -9.98
N ILE A 131 4.72 -12.47 -9.59
CA ILE A 131 4.73 -12.04 -8.20
C ILE A 131 3.35 -11.48 -7.86
N GLN A 132 2.81 -11.91 -6.73
CA GLN A 132 1.49 -11.47 -6.26
C GLN A 132 1.63 -10.74 -4.94
N LEU A 133 0.92 -9.63 -4.82
CA LEU A 133 0.75 -8.93 -3.55
C LEU A 133 -0.56 -9.37 -2.91
N ARG A 134 -0.49 -9.75 -1.64
CA ARG A 134 -1.63 -10.23 -0.86
C ARG A 134 -1.65 -9.56 0.49
N ARG A 135 -2.87 -9.28 0.98
CA ARG A 135 -3.07 -8.76 2.33
C ARG A 135 -2.78 -9.85 3.34
N VAL A 136 -1.95 -9.53 4.33
CA VAL A 136 -1.79 -10.33 5.54
C VAL A 136 -3.01 -10.10 6.44
N THR A 137 -3.66 -11.18 6.87
CA THR A 137 -4.90 -11.11 7.66
C THR A 137 -4.70 -11.22 9.17
N SER A 138 -3.49 -11.63 9.59
CA SER A 138 -3.10 -11.71 11.01
C SER A 138 -2.04 -10.66 11.32
N SER A 139 -2.06 -10.12 12.53
CA SER A 139 -0.98 -9.24 12.99
C SER A 139 0.32 -10.05 13.11
N TRP A 140 1.44 -9.44 12.73
CA TRP A 140 2.77 -9.98 12.93
C TRP A 140 3.66 -8.86 13.46
N ALA A 141 4.57 -9.20 14.37
CA ALA A 141 5.65 -8.31 14.77
C ALA A 141 6.88 -8.59 13.90
N ASP A 142 7.67 -7.55 13.63
CA ASP A 142 8.81 -7.59 12.71
C ASP A 142 9.79 -8.76 13.01
N ASN A 143 10.00 -9.02 14.29
CA ASN A 143 10.89 -10.08 14.80
C ASN A 143 10.23 -11.45 15.02
N SER A 144 8.97 -11.62 14.62
CA SER A 144 8.17 -12.80 14.94
C SER A 144 7.65 -13.58 13.73
N VAL A 145 7.76 -13.02 12.52
CA VAL A 145 7.34 -13.74 11.32
C VAL A 145 8.39 -14.80 10.97
N THR A 146 7.92 -16.04 10.77
CA THR A 146 8.71 -17.24 10.49
C THR A 146 7.93 -18.17 9.57
#